data_AF-A0A7Y3JX90-F1
#
_entry.id   AF-A0A7Y3JX90-F1
#
_cell.length_a   1.000
_cell.length_b   1.000
_cell.length_c   1.000
_cell.angle_alpha   90.00
_cell.angle_beta   90.00
_cell.angle_gamma   90.00
#
_symmetry.space_group_name_H-M   'P 1'
#
loop_
_entity.id
_entity.type
_entity.pdbx_description
1 polymer ?
#
loop_
_entity_poly.entity_id
_entity_poly.type
_entity_poly.pdbx_seq_one_letter_code
_entity_poly.pdbx_strand_id
1 'polypeptide(L)'
;MPALTEASRTAEIMRNYDTLSRQPASELANEYSKALQDFSITKSDSNRLRVAMLLALPDTPFHDISTALKLLNDWPQDSTAPPSALRGFARLLNEMLIQQQQSNIALNEMAQKNKEAQKHSDALQEKIDAVKDMEKNLMGRNKQ
;
A
#
# COMPACT_ATOMS: atom_id res chain seq x y z
N MET A 1 22.19 33.32 -5.89
CA MET A 1 21.58 31.98 -6.10
C MET A 1 20.11 32.20 -6.42
N PRO A 2 19.61 31.85 -7.62
CA PRO A 2 18.19 32.04 -7.92
C PRO A 2 17.40 31.04 -7.09
N ALA A 3 16.38 31.52 -6.37
CA ALA A 3 15.44 30.66 -5.68
C ALA A 3 14.80 29.73 -6.73
N LEU A 4 15.01 28.42 -6.60
CA LEU A 4 14.29 27.42 -7.39
C LEU A 4 12.79 27.75 -7.28
N THR A 5 12.17 28.08 -8.41
CA THR A 5 10.72 28.32 -8.45
C THR A 5 10.00 27.08 -7.93
N GLU A 6 8.84 27.24 -7.27
CA GLU A 6 8.09 26.10 -6.72
C GLU A 6 7.84 25.00 -7.76
N ALA A 7 7.61 25.39 -9.02
CA ALA A 7 7.48 24.47 -10.16
C ALA A 7 8.73 23.59 -10.38
N SER A 8 9.93 24.16 -10.27
CA SER A 8 11.18 23.41 -10.35
C SER A 8 11.33 22.40 -9.21
N ARG A 9 10.87 22.76 -8.00
CA ARG A 9 10.92 21.89 -6.82
C ARG A 9 9.92 20.73 -6.93
N THR A 10 8.71 20.98 -7.45
CA THR A 10 7.73 19.92 -7.74
C THR A 10 8.25 18.95 -8.81
N ALA A 11 8.84 19.48 -9.89
CA ALA A 11 9.42 18.66 -10.94
C ALA A 11 10.58 17.77 -10.43
N GLU A 12 11.41 18.30 -9.54
CA GLU A 12 12.49 17.54 -8.91
C GLU A 12 11.95 16.39 -8.04
N ILE A 13 10.92 16.65 -7.23
CA ILE A 13 10.26 15.60 -6.42
C ILE A 13 9.64 14.51 -7.30
N MET A 14 8.95 14.90 -8.38
CA MET A 14 8.37 13.94 -9.32
C MET A 14 9.44 13.10 -10.03
N ARG A 15 10.54 13.72 -10.44
CA ARG A 15 11.66 13.01 -11.06
C ARG A 15 12.31 12.03 -10.08
N ASN A 16 12.48 12.45 -8.83
CA ASN A 16 13.00 11.59 -7.77
C ASN A 16 12.08 10.39 -7.49
N TYR A 17 10.77 10.55 -7.65
CA TYR A 17 9.83 9.43 -7.49
C TYR A 17 9.95 8.36 -8.58
N ASP A 18 10.08 8.76 -9.85
CA ASP A 18 10.29 7.81 -10.96
C ASP A 18 11.56 6.99 -10.73
N THR A 19 12.63 7.63 -10.22
CA THR A 19 13.87 6.92 -9.88
C THR A 19 13.73 6.03 -8.64
N LEU A 20 13.03 6.50 -7.58
CA LEU A 20 12.84 5.74 -6.34
C LEU A 20 12.12 4.40 -6.58
N SER A 21 11.13 4.39 -7.48
CA SER A 21 10.41 3.14 -7.81
C SER A 21 11.27 2.05 -8.45
N ARG A 22 12.48 2.40 -8.92
CA ARG A 22 13.39 1.51 -9.65
C ARG A 22 14.67 1.17 -8.87
N GLN A 23 14.83 1.73 -7.67
CA GLN A 23 16.04 1.51 -6.86
C GLN A 23 15.95 0.23 -6.02
N PRO A 24 17.09 -0.42 -5.73
CA PRO A 24 17.13 -1.58 -4.85
C PRO A 24 16.78 -1.19 -3.40
N ALA A 25 16.18 -2.14 -2.67
CA ALA A 25 15.68 -1.91 -1.30
C ALA A 25 16.72 -1.36 -0.31
N SER A 26 18.00 -1.70 -0.49
CA SER A 26 19.11 -1.21 0.34
C SER A 26 19.39 0.29 0.13
N GLU A 27 19.23 0.80 -1.09
CA GLU A 27 19.38 2.23 -1.38
C GLU A 27 18.19 3.03 -0.83
N LEU A 28 16.99 2.46 -0.92
CA LEU A 28 15.77 3.10 -0.42
C LEU A 28 15.79 3.33 1.10
N ALA A 29 16.41 2.43 1.87
CA ALA A 29 16.56 2.61 3.33
C ALA A 29 17.44 3.81 3.70
N ASN A 30 18.52 4.04 2.95
CA ASN A 30 19.39 5.20 3.12
C ASN A 30 18.66 6.49 2.74
N GLU A 31 17.92 6.48 1.62
CA GLU A 31 17.11 7.63 1.19
C GLU A 31 16.01 7.96 2.20
N TYR A 32 15.39 6.95 2.82
CA TYR A 32 14.41 7.14 3.89
C TYR A 32 15.02 7.82 5.12
N SER A 33 16.19 7.34 5.57
CA SER A 33 16.88 7.92 6.73
C SER A 33 17.30 9.36 6.48
N LYS A 34 17.79 9.66 5.27
CA LYS A 34 18.12 11.02 4.84
C LYS A 34 16.88 11.92 4.79
N ALA A 35 15.79 11.44 4.19
CA ALA A 35 14.55 12.20 4.11
C ALA A 35 13.97 12.53 5.50
N LEU A 36 14.04 11.59 6.45
CA LEU A 36 13.66 11.83 7.85
C LEU A 36 14.53 12.91 8.49
N GLN A 37 15.85 12.86 8.30
CA GLN A 37 16.77 13.87 8.82
C GLN A 37 16.46 15.25 8.24
N ASP A 38 16.32 15.35 6.92
CA ASP A 38 16.00 16.60 6.22
C ASP A 38 14.65 17.19 6.67
N PHE A 39 13.66 16.32 6.90
CA PHE A 39 12.36 16.71 7.44
C PHE A 39 12.46 17.20 8.88
N SER A 40 13.26 16.54 9.73
CA SER A 40 13.44 16.93 11.13
C SER A 40 14.05 18.33 11.29
N ILE A 41 14.96 18.71 10.38
CA ILE A 41 15.67 20.00 10.40
C ILE A 41 14.78 21.12 9.90
N THR A 42 14.15 20.94 8.73
CA THR A 42 13.49 22.04 8.01
C THR A 42 11.96 22.02 8.13
N LYS A 43 11.36 20.85 8.39
CA LYS A 43 9.92 20.62 8.38
C LYS A 43 9.18 21.14 7.14
N SER A 44 9.88 21.24 6.01
CA SER A 44 9.32 21.77 4.77
C SER A 44 8.29 20.82 4.15
N ASP A 45 7.32 21.39 3.43
CA ASP A 45 6.30 20.68 2.64
C ASP A 45 6.93 19.64 1.69
N SER A 46 8.04 20.00 1.04
CA SER A 46 8.77 19.08 0.14
C SER A 46 9.34 17.89 0.87
N ASN A 47 9.92 18.09 2.06
CA ASN A 47 10.52 17.00 2.83
C ASN A 47 9.45 16.11 3.46
N ARG A 48 8.35 16.70 3.93
CA ARG A 48 7.17 15.98 4.38
C ARG A 48 6.63 15.04 3.31
N LEU A 49 6.44 15.58 2.10
CA LEU A 49 5.94 14.81 0.95
C LEU A 49 6.91 13.69 0.58
N ARG A 50 8.22 13.97 0.56
CA ARG A 50 9.24 12.95 0.28
C ARG A 50 9.19 11.79 1.27
N VAL A 51 9.07 12.08 2.57
CA VAL A 51 8.93 11.03 3.59
C VAL A 51 7.66 10.22 3.37
N ALA A 52 6.52 10.89 3.13
CA ALA A 52 5.25 10.20 2.86
C ALA A 52 5.32 9.28 1.62
N MET A 53 5.99 9.71 0.56
CA MET A 53 6.18 8.91 -0.66
C MET A 53 7.06 7.68 -0.43
N LEU A 54 8.11 7.79 0.39
CA LEU A 54 8.98 6.67 0.74
C LEU A 54 8.24 5.64 1.61
N LEU A 55 7.48 6.10 2.60
CA LEU A 55 6.64 5.25 3.45
C LEU A 55 5.54 4.51 2.64
N ALA A 56 5.12 5.07 1.52
CA ALA A 56 4.14 4.46 0.62
C ALA A 56 4.71 3.35 -0.29
N LEU A 57 6.05 3.19 -0.37
CA LEU A 57 6.65 2.19 -1.26
C LEU A 57 6.41 0.76 -0.74
N PRO A 58 5.82 -0.13 -1.55
CA PRO A 58 5.62 -1.53 -1.15
C PRO A 58 6.97 -2.26 -1.05
N ASP A 59 6.97 -3.43 -0.40
CA ASP A 59 8.12 -4.33 -0.28
C ASP A 59 9.37 -3.71 0.37
N THR A 60 9.18 -2.65 1.15
CA THR A 60 10.25 -2.03 1.95
C THR A 60 10.04 -2.28 3.45
N PRO A 61 11.11 -2.41 4.25
CA PRO A 61 10.98 -2.65 5.69
C PRO A 61 10.42 -1.45 6.46
N PHE A 62 10.41 -0.27 5.85
CA PHE A 62 9.86 0.98 6.41
C PHE A 62 8.51 1.34 5.77
N HIS A 63 7.89 0.42 5.02
CA HIS A 63 6.55 0.63 4.46
C HIS A 63 5.53 0.86 5.59
N ASP A 64 4.91 2.03 5.63
CA ASP A 64 3.89 2.39 6.62
C ASP A 64 2.93 3.44 6.06
N ILE A 65 1.84 2.96 5.48
CA ILE A 65 0.77 3.78 4.92
C ILE A 65 0.12 4.66 6.00
N SER A 66 0.01 4.18 7.25
CA SER A 66 -0.66 4.93 8.32
C SER A 66 0.12 6.18 8.70
N THR A 67 1.44 6.04 8.84
CA THR A 67 2.33 7.17 9.09
C THR A 67 2.38 8.12 7.88
N ALA A 68 2.39 7.59 6.65
CA ALA A 68 2.31 8.42 5.44
C ALA A 68 1.03 9.28 5.41
N LEU A 69 -0.13 8.67 5.63
CA LEU A 69 -1.42 9.36 5.69
C LEU A 69 -1.43 10.44 6.78
N LYS A 70 -0.89 10.15 7.97
CA LYS A 70 -0.77 11.14 9.05
C LYS A 70 0.03 12.36 8.62
N LEU A 71 1.20 12.14 7.98
CA LEU A 71 2.03 13.23 7.48
C LEU A 71 1.29 14.09 6.44
N LEU A 72 0.50 13.47 5.56
CA LEU A 72 -0.27 14.16 4.53
C LEU A 72 -1.51 14.88 5.09
N ASN A 73 -2.15 14.35 6.14
CA ASN A 73 -3.29 14.97 6.80
C ASN A 73 -2.86 16.16 7.68
N ASP A 74 -1.70 16.08 8.32
CA ASP A 74 -1.13 17.16 9.14
C ASP A 74 -0.52 18.30 8.29
N TRP A 75 -0.91 18.43 7.02
CA TRP A 75 -0.34 19.39 6.09
C TRP A 75 -0.57 20.83 6.58
N PRO A 76 0.46 21.68 6.60
CA PRO A 76 0.32 23.06 7.07
C PRO A 76 -0.78 23.80 6.32
N GLN A 77 -1.76 24.32 7.06
CA GLN A 77 -2.79 25.21 6.55
C GLN A 77 -2.32 26.64 6.79
N ASP A 78 -1.34 27.11 6.02
CA ASP A 78 -0.92 28.50 6.13
C ASP A 78 -1.93 29.41 5.41
N SER A 79 -2.81 30.04 6.18
CA SER A 79 -3.88 30.91 5.68
C SER A 79 -3.39 32.21 5.06
N THR A 80 -2.09 32.51 5.17
CA THR A 80 -1.49 33.78 4.73
C THR A 80 -0.72 33.69 3.43
N ALA A 81 -0.45 32.47 2.94
CA ALA A 81 0.31 32.22 1.72
C ALA A 81 -0.57 31.54 0.65
N PRO A 82 -0.27 31.72 -0.65
CA PRO A 82 -0.88 30.94 -1.71
C PRO A 82 -0.68 29.43 -1.45
N PRO A 83 -1.69 28.58 -1.74
CA PRO A 83 -1.54 27.14 -1.58
C PRO A 83 -0.33 26.64 -2.37
N SER A 84 0.60 25.94 -1.71
CA SER A 84 1.78 25.38 -2.38
C SER A 84 1.34 24.44 -3.51
N ALA A 85 2.05 24.44 -4.64
CA ALA A 85 1.79 23.51 -5.74
C ALA A 85 1.83 22.04 -5.29
N LEU A 86 2.56 21.77 -4.20
CA LEU A 86 2.68 20.46 -3.55
C LEU A 86 1.41 20.03 -2.81
N ARG A 87 0.57 20.97 -2.37
CA ARG A 87 -0.68 20.66 -1.65
C ARG A 87 -1.65 19.84 -2.51
N GLY A 88 -1.78 20.18 -3.79
CA GLY A 88 -2.63 19.42 -4.72
C GLY A 88 -2.15 17.99 -4.89
N PHE A 89 -0.82 17.82 -5.04
CA PHE A 89 -0.21 16.50 -5.15
C PHE A 89 -0.29 15.70 -3.84
N ALA A 90 -0.08 16.34 -2.69
CA ALA A 90 -0.23 15.72 -1.37
C ALA A 90 -1.66 15.20 -1.17
N ARG A 91 -2.67 15.97 -1.59
CA ARG A 91 -4.07 15.53 -1.56
C ARG A 91 -4.30 14.33 -2.48
N LEU A 92 -3.81 14.37 -3.71
CA LEU A 92 -3.92 13.23 -4.64
C LEU A 92 -3.29 11.97 -4.04
N LEU A 93 -2.08 12.08 -3.51
CA LEU A 93 -1.38 10.97 -2.86
C LEU A 93 -2.18 10.44 -1.65
N ASN A 94 -2.76 11.32 -0.84
CA ASN A 94 -3.60 10.94 0.30
C ASN A 94 -4.80 10.09 -0.14
N GLU A 95 -5.54 10.54 -1.16
CA GLU A 95 -6.68 9.79 -1.71
C GLU A 95 -6.25 8.43 -2.26
N MET A 96 -5.13 8.38 -2.99
CA MET A 96 -4.58 7.13 -3.53
C MET A 96 -4.21 6.14 -2.41
N LEU A 97 -3.59 6.62 -1.33
CA LEU A 97 -3.20 5.78 -0.19
C LEU A 97 -4.42 5.27 0.59
N ILE A 98 -5.46 6.08 0.75
CA ILE A 98 -6.74 5.64 1.34
C ILE A 98 -7.36 4.54 0.49
N GLN A 99 -7.42 4.72 -0.84
CA GLN A 99 -7.94 3.71 -1.75
C GLN A 99 -7.12 2.43 -1.72
N GLN A 100 -5.80 2.52 -1.68
CA GLN A 100 -4.91 1.36 -1.56
C GLN A 100 -5.16 0.60 -0.26
N GLN A 101 -5.30 1.30 0.87
CA GLN A 101 -5.58 0.70 2.16
C GLN A 101 -6.92 -0.05 2.15
N GLN A 102 -7.98 0.58 1.62
CA GLN A 102 -9.30 -0.05 1.50
C GLN A 102 -9.27 -1.27 0.57
N SER A 103 -8.55 -1.18 -0.54
CA SER A 103 -8.38 -2.29 -1.48
C SER A 103 -7.64 -3.47 -0.81
N ASN A 104 -6.59 -3.21 -0.04
CA ASN A 104 -5.86 -4.25 0.69
C ASN A 104 -6.73 -4.95 1.74
N ILE A 105 -7.59 -4.20 2.45
CA ILE A 105 -8.56 -4.78 3.40
C ILE A 105 -9.54 -5.70 2.66
N ALA A 106 -10.14 -5.21 1.57
CA ALA A 106 -11.09 -6.00 0.78
C ALA A 106 -10.45 -7.26 0.17
N LEU A 107 -9.19 -7.18 -0.29
CA LEU A 107 -8.44 -8.33 -0.79
C LEU A 107 -8.23 -9.38 0.32
N ASN A 108 -7.87 -8.97 1.53
CA ASN A 108 -7.68 -9.88 2.65
C ASN A 108 -9.00 -10.57 3.05
N GLU A 109 -10.09 -9.82 3.12
CA GLU A 109 -11.42 -10.38 3.38
C GLU A 109 -11.83 -11.39 2.31
N MET A 110 -11.59 -11.08 1.03
CA MET A 110 -11.91 -11.98 -0.07
C MET A 110 -11.05 -13.25 -0.03
N ALA A 111 -9.76 -13.12 0.30
CA ALA A 111 -8.86 -14.27 0.47
C ALA A 111 -9.33 -15.19 1.61
N GLN A 112 -9.81 -14.63 2.72
CA GLN A 112 -10.38 -15.40 3.82
C GLN A 112 -11.65 -16.15 3.40
N LYS A 113 -12.60 -15.45 2.75
CA LYS A 113 -13.82 -16.07 2.23
C LYS A 113 -13.52 -17.21 1.25
N ASN A 114 -12.54 -17.02 0.36
CA ASN A 114 -12.12 -18.05 -0.58
C ASN A 114 -11.56 -19.28 0.14
N LYS A 115 -10.75 -19.08 1.19
CA LYS A 115 -10.21 -20.18 2.00
C LYS A 115 -11.31 -20.96 2.73
N GLU A 116 -12.32 -20.28 3.24
CA GLU A 116 -13.48 -20.91 3.90
C GLU A 116 -14.34 -21.68 2.90
N ALA A 117 -14.61 -21.10 1.73
CA ALA A 117 -15.33 -21.77 0.65
C ALA A 117 -14.59 -23.02 0.15
N GLN A 118 -13.27 -22.96 0.01
CA GLN A 118 -12.46 -24.11 -0.37
C GLN A 118 -12.59 -25.25 0.65
N LYS A 119 -12.46 -24.95 1.96
CA LYS A 119 -12.65 -25.96 3.02
C LYS A 119 -14.03 -26.60 2.98
N HIS A 120 -15.06 -25.80 2.74
CA HIS A 120 -16.42 -26.31 2.64
C HIS A 120 -16.59 -27.22 1.42
N SER A 121 -16.01 -26.85 0.27
CA SER A 121 -15.98 -27.68 -0.93
C SER A 121 -15.27 -29.01 -0.69
N ASP A 122 -14.10 -29.00 -0.05
CA ASP A 122 -13.33 -30.20 0.25
C ASP A 122 -14.12 -31.15 1.18
N ALA A 123 -14.78 -30.61 2.19
CA ALA A 123 -15.62 -31.38 3.11
C ALA A 123 -16.87 -31.98 2.42
N LEU A 124 -17.46 -31.27 1.46
CA LEU A 124 -18.55 -31.82 0.65
C LEU A 124 -18.06 -32.91 -0.29
N GLN A 125 -16.88 -32.74 -0.89
CA GLN A 125 -16.27 -33.74 -1.75
C GLN A 125 -16.00 -35.04 -0.99
N GLU A 126 -15.46 -34.94 0.23
CA GLU A 126 -15.25 -36.10 1.12
C GLU A 126 -16.56 -36.85 1.42
N LYS A 127 -17.65 -36.11 1.70
CA LYS A 127 -18.97 -36.71 1.92
C LYS A 127 -19.51 -37.40 0.66
N ILE A 128 -19.34 -36.79 -0.51
CA ILE A 128 -19.77 -37.38 -1.78
C ILE A 128 -19.02 -38.69 -2.04
N ASP A 129 -17.71 -38.72 -1.81
CA ASP A 129 -16.91 -39.91 -2.04
C ASP A 129 -17.23 -41.02 -1.03
N ALA A 130 -17.48 -40.67 0.24
CA ALA A 130 -18.01 -41.62 1.23
C ALA A 130 -19.36 -42.24 0.81
N VAL A 131 -20.27 -41.43 0.23
CA VAL A 131 -21.56 -41.93 -0.30
C VAL A 131 -21.34 -42.88 -1.48
N LYS A 132 -20.48 -42.52 -2.43
CA LYS A 132 -20.16 -43.39 -3.57
C LYS A 132 -19.58 -44.74 -3.12
N ASP A 133 -18.69 -44.73 -2.12
CA ASP A 133 -18.11 -45.95 -1.57
C ASP A 133 -19.17 -46.82 -0.89
N MET A 134 -20.11 -46.21 -0.15
CA MET A 134 -21.26 -46.93 0.42
C MET A 134 -22.14 -47.55 -0.66
N GLU A 135 -22.49 -46.80 -1.72
CA GLU A 135 -23.29 -47.31 -2.84
C GLU A 135 -22.61 -48.49 -3.55
N LYS A 136 -21.31 -48.38 -3.83
CA LYS A 136 -20.53 -49.44 -4.47
C LYS A 136 -20.51 -50.73 -3.63
N ASN A 137 -20.35 -50.60 -2.31
CA ASN A 137 -20.37 -51.74 -1.39
C ASN A 137 -21.76 -52.40 -1.32
N LEU A 138 -22.84 -51.63 -1.36
CA LEU A 138 -24.22 -52.14 -1.38
C LEU A 138 -24.54 -52.89 -2.68
N MET A 139 -24.14 -52.33 -3.83
CA MET A 139 -24.35 -52.97 -5.14
C MET A 139 -23.52 -54.25 -5.31
N GLY A 140 -22.32 -54.30 -4.74
CA GLY A 140 -21.47 -55.50 -4.74
C GLY A 140 -22.06 -56.65 -3.92
N ARG A 141 -22.70 -56.35 -2.80
CA ARG A 141 -23.38 -57.34 -1.94
C ARG A 141 -24.62 -57.95 -2.58
N ASN A 142 -25.40 -57.18 -3.34
CA ASN A 142 -26.62 -57.68 -4.00
C ASN A 142 -26.36 -58.52 -5.27
N LYS A 143 -25.09 -58.70 -5.69
CA LYS A 143 -24.71 -59.53 -6.85
C LYS A 143 -24.15 -60.91 -6.45
N GLN A 144 -24.08 -61.23 -5.16
CA GLN A 144 -23.77 -62.55 -4.61
C GLN A 144 -25.04 -63.22 -4.10
#